data_AF-A0A419HTW7-F1
#
_entry.id   AF-A0A419HTW7-F1
#
_cell.length_a   1.000
_cell.length_b   1.000
_cell.length_c   1.000
_cell.angle_alpha   90.00
_cell.angle_beta   90.00
_cell.angle_gamma   90.00
#
_symmetry.space_group_name_H-M   'P 1'
#
loop_
_entity.id
_entity.type
_entity.pdbx_description
1 polymer ?
#
loop_
_entity_poly.entity_id
_entity_poly.type
_entity_poly.pdbx_seq_one_letter_code
_entity_poly.pdbx_strand_id
1 'polypeptide(L)'
;MRRCAVGISAILAMFILGQGSALAADPPFIGVPAGYVYDPSLGNLHDYCSYSPDWYGSVDLRGPCAMHDMCYERKEDKQRCDQEFRLDIGMNCRYVYREPGIGLNGCYDAAEAYYQAVANLGRKTDRISA
;
A
#
# COMPACT_ATOMS: atom_id res chain seq x y z
N MET A 1 -63.92 -35.14 -29.55
CA MET A 1 -62.86 -35.13 -28.50
C MET A 1 -61.58 -35.55 -29.20
N ARG A 2 -60.46 -34.82 -29.29
CA ARG A 2 -59.92 -33.62 -28.66
C ARG A 2 -58.94 -33.00 -29.67
N ARG A 3 -58.94 -31.66 -29.78
CA ARG A 3 -57.83 -30.90 -30.38
C ARG A 3 -56.69 -30.90 -29.35
N CYS A 4 -55.46 -31.19 -29.75
CA CYS A 4 -54.26 -30.89 -28.97
C CYS A 4 -53.32 -30.03 -29.82
N ALA A 5 -52.91 -28.92 -29.22
CA ALA A 5 -52.38 -27.74 -29.83
C ALA A 5 -50.88 -27.83 -30.17
N VAL A 6 -50.48 -27.07 -31.18
CA VAL A 6 -49.10 -26.70 -31.49
C VAL A 6 -48.58 -25.80 -30.35
N GLY A 7 -47.53 -26.25 -29.66
CA GLY A 7 -46.85 -25.47 -28.62
C GLY A 7 -45.44 -25.13 -29.07
N ILE A 8 -45.24 -23.90 -29.57
CA ILE A 8 -43.93 -23.29 -29.80
C ILE A 8 -43.36 -22.99 -28.41
N SER A 9 -42.48 -23.84 -27.88
CA SER A 9 -41.70 -23.50 -26.68
C SER A 9 -40.52 -22.63 -27.08
N ALA A 10 -40.55 -21.40 -26.59
CA ALA A 10 -39.56 -20.37 -26.77
C ALA A 10 -38.17 -20.87 -26.35
N ILE A 11 -37.20 -20.50 -27.18
CA ILE A 11 -35.76 -20.64 -26.97
C ILE A 11 -35.42 -20.01 -25.62
N LEU A 12 -35.05 -20.85 -24.64
CA LEU A 12 -34.44 -20.37 -23.40
C LEU A 12 -33.04 -19.84 -23.77
N ALA A 13 -32.93 -18.53 -23.96
CA ALA A 13 -31.64 -17.86 -24.02
C ALA A 13 -30.97 -18.00 -22.65
N MET A 14 -30.03 -18.94 -22.54
CA MET A 14 -29.08 -18.98 -21.42
C MET A 14 -28.28 -17.69 -21.45
N PHE A 15 -28.66 -16.73 -20.60
CA PHE A 15 -27.81 -15.62 -20.22
C PHE A 15 -26.64 -16.21 -19.43
N ILE A 16 -25.58 -16.61 -20.14
CA ILE A 16 -24.30 -16.91 -19.51
C ILE A 16 -23.75 -15.55 -19.07
N LEU A 17 -23.96 -15.22 -17.80
CA LEU A 17 -23.18 -14.16 -17.15
C LEU A 17 -21.73 -14.59 -17.25
N GLY A 18 -21.00 -14.00 -18.20
CA GLY A 18 -19.56 -14.11 -18.29
C GLY A 18 -18.97 -13.59 -17.00
N GLN A 19 -18.54 -14.50 -16.14
CA GLN A 19 -17.70 -14.17 -14.98
C GLN A 19 -16.34 -13.77 -15.56
N GLY A 20 -16.15 -12.48 -15.79
CA GLY A 20 -14.81 -11.93 -16.01
C GLY A 20 -14.03 -12.14 -14.73
N SER A 21 -13.19 -13.17 -14.67
CA SER A 21 -12.18 -13.30 -13.63
C SER A 21 -11.21 -12.14 -13.77
N ALA A 22 -11.38 -11.11 -12.95
CA ALA A 22 -10.31 -10.15 -12.73
C ALA A 22 -9.17 -10.93 -12.07
N LEU A 23 -8.14 -11.28 -12.85
CA LEU A 23 -6.88 -11.70 -12.28
C LEU A 23 -6.43 -10.55 -11.37
N ALA A 24 -6.34 -10.80 -10.06
CA ALA A 24 -5.82 -9.81 -9.13
C ALA A 24 -4.45 -9.39 -9.65
N ALA A 25 -4.30 -8.10 -10.02
CA ALA A 25 -3.00 -7.58 -10.40
C ALA A 25 -2.05 -7.78 -9.21
N ASP A 26 -0.80 -8.16 -9.51
CA ASP A 26 0.22 -8.23 -8.46
C ASP A 26 0.26 -6.89 -7.71
N PRO A 27 0.32 -6.91 -6.37
CA PRO A 27 0.44 -5.68 -5.59
C PRO A 27 1.69 -4.92 -6.06
N PRO A 28 1.60 -3.61 -6.34
CA PRO A 28 2.76 -2.86 -6.81
C PRO A 28 3.82 -2.75 -5.71
N PHE A 29 5.08 -2.83 -6.10
CA PHE A 29 6.19 -2.48 -5.22
C PHE A 29 6.38 -0.97 -5.18
N ILE A 30 6.43 -0.41 -3.97
CA ILE A 30 6.76 0.99 -3.70
C ILE A 30 8.27 1.10 -3.55
N GLY A 31 8.93 1.46 -4.64
CA GLY A 31 10.36 1.76 -4.66
C GLY A 31 10.66 3.20 -4.25
N VAL A 32 11.95 3.51 -4.08
CA VAL A 32 12.40 4.89 -3.86
C VAL A 32 12.02 5.75 -5.06
N PRO A 33 11.26 6.85 -4.87
CA PRO A 33 10.87 7.73 -5.96
C PRO A 33 12.09 8.33 -6.66
N ALA A 34 12.05 8.46 -7.98
CA ALA A 34 13.18 8.98 -8.77
C ALA A 34 13.62 10.41 -8.38
N GLY A 35 12.75 11.18 -7.73
CA GLY A 35 13.04 12.53 -7.24
C GLY A 35 13.45 12.60 -5.77
N TYR A 36 13.56 11.47 -5.07
CA TYR A 36 13.99 11.46 -3.67
C TYR A 36 15.49 11.68 -3.58
N VAL A 37 15.89 12.64 -2.74
CA VAL A 37 17.30 12.90 -2.41
C VAL A 37 17.58 12.32 -1.04
N TYR A 38 18.46 11.32 -0.99
CA TYR A 38 19.00 10.80 0.26
C TYR A 38 20.23 11.64 0.66
N ASP A 39 20.08 12.44 1.70
CA ASP A 39 21.12 13.23 2.34
C ASP A 39 20.74 13.50 3.80
N PRO A 40 21.14 12.61 4.73
CA PRO A 40 20.84 12.76 6.16
C PRO A 40 21.41 14.04 6.79
N SER A 41 22.33 14.74 6.13
CA SER A 41 22.83 16.03 6.62
C SER A 41 21.80 17.16 6.50
N LEU A 42 20.74 16.96 5.69
CA LEU A 42 19.62 17.90 5.53
C LEU A 42 18.49 17.68 6.56
N GLY A 43 18.63 16.68 7.44
CA GLY A 43 17.66 16.32 8.46
C GLY A 43 16.78 15.11 8.10
N ASN A 44 15.76 14.87 8.92
CA ASN A 44 14.95 13.64 8.93
C ASN A 44 13.93 13.52 7.78
N LEU A 45 14.05 14.33 6.72
CA LEU A 45 13.18 14.26 5.53
C LEU A 45 13.96 13.77 4.30
N HIS A 46 15.19 13.31 4.50
CA HIS A 46 16.12 12.90 3.45
C HIS A 46 16.98 11.70 3.92
N ASP A 47 16.47 10.90 4.87
CA ASP A 47 17.23 9.86 5.54
C ASP A 47 16.55 8.49 5.58
N TYR A 48 15.54 8.28 4.74
CA TYR A 48 14.64 7.14 4.72
C TYR A 48 13.90 6.98 6.05
N CYS A 49 14.10 5.88 6.78
CA CYS A 49 13.33 5.60 7.98
C CYS A 49 14.07 6.18 9.20
N SER A 50 14.07 7.51 9.38
CA SER A 50 14.98 8.30 10.24
C SER A 50 15.46 7.66 11.56
N TYR A 51 14.57 7.02 12.31
CA TYR A 51 14.88 6.41 13.62
C TYR A 51 14.53 4.92 13.71
N SER A 52 14.31 4.28 12.57
CA SER A 52 13.88 2.89 12.44
C SER A 52 14.71 2.18 11.36
N PRO A 53 14.74 0.85 11.34
CA PRO A 53 15.38 0.14 10.24
C PRO A 53 14.76 0.45 8.87
N ASP A 54 15.58 0.49 7.82
CA ASP A 54 15.14 0.65 6.44
C ASP A 54 14.49 -0.64 5.84
N TRP A 55 14.37 -1.69 6.66
CA TRP A 55 13.86 -2.99 6.27
C TRP A 55 13.09 -3.68 7.39
N TYR A 56 12.16 -4.56 7.01
CA TYR A 56 11.54 -5.54 7.92
C TYR A 56 11.64 -6.93 7.31
N GLY A 57 12.45 -7.81 7.91
CA GLY A 57 12.77 -9.10 7.28
C GLY A 57 13.40 -8.89 5.90
N SER A 58 12.73 -9.34 4.85
CA SER A 58 13.13 -9.13 3.44
C SER A 58 12.36 -8.00 2.73
N VAL A 59 11.56 -7.22 3.45
CA VAL A 59 10.77 -6.12 2.92
C VAL A 59 11.59 -4.83 2.97
N ASP A 60 11.81 -4.21 1.81
CA ASP A 60 12.46 -2.90 1.68
C ASP A 60 11.48 -1.78 2.00
N LEU A 61 11.81 -0.94 3.00
CA LEU A 61 10.96 0.16 3.46
C LEU A 61 11.45 1.53 3.00
N ARG A 62 12.59 1.61 2.30
CA ARG A 62 13.17 2.87 1.83
C ARG A 62 12.23 3.62 0.89
N GLY A 63 11.50 2.92 0.04
CA GLY A 63 10.49 3.50 -0.84
C GLY A 63 9.34 4.17 -0.08
N PRO A 64 8.61 3.43 0.77
CA PRO A 64 7.59 3.98 1.65
C PRO A 64 8.09 5.15 2.52
N CYS A 65 9.27 5.03 3.15
CA CYS A 65 9.83 6.11 3.97
C CYS A 65 10.17 7.35 3.12
N ALA A 66 10.78 7.18 1.94
CA ALA A 66 11.05 8.28 1.03
C ALA A 66 9.78 9.01 0.55
N MET A 67 8.69 8.28 0.29
CA MET A 67 7.40 8.89 -0.04
C MET A 67 6.83 9.71 1.13
N HIS A 68 6.97 9.20 2.36
CA HIS A 68 6.53 9.88 3.59
C HIS A 68 7.31 11.17 3.84
N ASP A 69 8.63 11.11 3.75
CA ASP A 69 9.55 12.25 3.82
C ASP A 69 9.15 13.36 2.83
N MET A 70 9.00 13.01 1.55
CA MET A 70 8.61 13.97 0.51
C MET A 70 7.21 14.54 0.77
N CYS A 71 6.29 13.77 1.38
CA CYS A 71 4.95 14.26 1.75
C CYS A 71 5.04 15.31 2.86
N TYR A 72 5.86 15.05 3.89
CA TYR A 72 6.14 16.01 4.96
C TYR A 72 6.85 17.26 4.44
N GLU A 73 7.79 17.12 3.51
CA GLU A 73 8.53 18.24 2.91
C GLU A 73 7.60 19.19 2.15
N ARG A 74 6.60 18.65 1.43
CA ARG A 74 5.54 19.42 0.76
C ARG A 74 4.55 20.07 1.73
N LYS A 75 4.70 19.84 3.04
CA LYS A 75 3.83 20.33 4.11
C LYS A 75 2.37 19.88 3.96
N GLU A 76 2.15 18.74 3.30
CA GLU A 76 0.83 18.12 3.19
C GLU A 76 0.26 17.72 4.55
N ASP A 77 -1.03 17.42 4.63
CA ASP A 77 -1.66 17.02 5.89
C ASP A 77 -0.92 15.83 6.54
N LYS A 78 -0.60 15.97 7.84
CA LYS A 78 0.27 15.00 8.53
C LYS A 78 -0.41 13.65 8.58
N GLN A 79 -1.68 13.65 8.98
CA GLN A 79 -2.47 12.44 9.14
C GLN A 79 -2.62 11.73 7.79
N ARG A 80 -2.84 12.47 6.70
CA ARG A 80 -2.83 11.91 5.34
C ARG A 80 -1.50 11.26 4.99
N CYS A 81 -0.37 11.97 5.18
CA CYS A 81 0.96 11.40 4.90
C CYS A 81 1.22 10.13 5.71
N ASP A 82 0.90 10.13 7.01
CA ASP A 82 1.10 8.97 7.89
C ASP A 82 0.23 7.78 7.44
N GLN A 83 -1.01 8.03 7.04
CA GLN A 83 -1.90 6.98 6.53
C GLN A 83 -1.41 6.39 5.21
N GLU A 84 -0.95 7.23 4.28
CA GLU A 84 -0.36 6.79 3.01
C GLU A 84 0.90 5.96 3.25
N PHE A 85 1.77 6.41 4.16
CA PHE A 85 2.95 5.66 4.57
C PHE A 85 2.64 4.24 5.07
N ARG A 86 1.62 4.10 5.94
CA ARG A 86 1.17 2.79 6.42
C ARG A 86 0.71 1.88 5.28
N LEU A 87 -0.02 2.44 4.32
CA LEU A 87 -0.50 1.71 3.15
C LEU A 87 0.66 1.29 2.24
N ASP A 88 1.64 2.17 2.04
CA ASP A 88 2.82 1.91 1.21
C ASP A 88 3.69 0.80 1.79
N ILE A 89 3.94 0.80 3.11
CA ILE A 89 4.57 -0.36 3.78
C ILE A 89 3.75 -1.62 3.53
N GLY A 90 2.43 -1.55 3.72
CA GLY A 90 1.53 -2.68 3.48
C GLY A 90 1.57 -3.22 2.04
N MET A 91 1.80 -2.35 1.04
CA MET A 91 2.00 -2.78 -0.35
C MET A 91 3.31 -3.54 -0.52
N ASN A 92 4.41 -3.08 0.07
CA ASN A 92 5.68 -3.80 0.04
C ASN A 92 5.62 -5.12 0.82
N CYS A 93 4.88 -5.18 1.92
CA CYS A 93 4.57 -6.44 2.62
C CYS A 93 3.90 -7.45 1.68
N ARG A 94 2.83 -7.04 0.98
CA ARG A 94 2.12 -7.93 0.04
C ARG A 94 3.00 -8.32 -1.16
N TYR A 95 3.82 -7.40 -1.66
CA TYR A 95 4.74 -7.67 -2.77
C TYR A 95 5.72 -8.81 -2.44
N VAL A 96 6.26 -8.81 -1.22
CA VAL A 96 7.26 -9.81 -0.79
C VAL A 96 6.62 -11.13 -0.38
N TYR A 97 5.61 -11.11 0.48
CA TYR A 97 5.03 -12.34 1.02
C TYR A 97 4.05 -13.04 0.07
N ARG A 98 3.41 -12.28 -0.84
CA ARG A 98 2.44 -12.68 -1.88
C ARG A 98 1.16 -13.34 -1.36
N GLU A 99 1.27 -14.29 -0.44
CA GLU A 99 0.17 -15.07 0.13
C GLU A 99 -0.06 -14.72 1.61
N PRO A 100 -1.30 -14.88 2.11
CA PRO A 100 -1.60 -14.75 3.53
C PRO A 100 -0.80 -15.73 4.39
N GLY A 101 -0.26 -15.26 5.52
CA GLY A 101 0.50 -16.09 6.44
C GLY A 101 1.13 -15.29 7.57
N ILE A 102 1.83 -15.98 8.48
CA ILE A 102 2.46 -15.36 9.66
C ILE A 102 3.43 -14.25 9.27
N GLY A 103 4.20 -14.44 8.19
CA GLY A 103 5.12 -13.42 7.68
C GLY A 103 4.41 -12.15 7.22
N LEU A 104 3.33 -12.28 6.45
CA LEU A 104 2.53 -11.13 6.01
C LEU A 104 1.88 -10.40 7.19
N ASN A 105 1.32 -11.15 8.15
CA ASN A 105 0.70 -10.58 9.34
C ASN A 105 1.73 -9.80 10.18
N GLY A 106 2.90 -10.39 10.44
CA GLY A 106 3.98 -9.70 11.16
C GLY A 106 4.47 -8.44 10.44
N CYS A 107 4.46 -8.45 9.10
CA CYS A 107 4.79 -7.26 8.32
C CYS A 107 3.72 -6.17 8.43
N TYR A 108 2.43 -6.52 8.47
CA TYR A 108 1.38 -5.53 8.74
C TYR A 108 1.43 -4.99 10.16
N ASP A 109 1.78 -5.81 11.15
CA ASP A 109 2.01 -5.35 12.52
C ASP A 109 3.19 -4.37 12.58
N ALA A 110 4.25 -4.62 11.80
CA ALA A 110 5.35 -3.68 11.63
C ALA A 110 4.89 -2.38 10.94
N ALA A 111 4.09 -2.46 9.87
CA ALA A 111 3.51 -1.29 9.21
C ALA A 111 2.72 -0.41 10.19
N GLU A 112 1.91 -1.04 11.06
CA GLU A 112 1.19 -0.35 12.11
C GLU A 112 2.14 0.28 13.14
N ALA A 113 3.18 -0.42 13.56
CA ALA A 113 4.17 0.14 14.51
C ALA A 113 4.89 1.38 13.95
N TYR A 114 5.28 1.36 12.67
CA TYR A 114 5.89 2.51 11.99
C TYR A 114 4.90 3.68 11.89
N TYR A 115 3.65 3.39 11.49
CA TYR A 115 2.59 4.39 11.47
C TYR A 115 2.36 5.03 12.83
N GLN A 116 2.24 4.23 13.90
CA GLN A 116 2.03 4.74 15.25
C GLN A 116 3.22 5.56 15.74
N ALA A 117 4.45 5.21 15.35
CA ALA A 117 5.63 6.01 15.67
C ALA A 117 5.53 7.41 15.05
N VAL A 118 5.27 7.52 13.74
CA VAL A 118 5.15 8.83 13.07
C VAL A 118 3.88 9.58 13.47
N ALA A 119 2.77 8.88 13.75
CA ALA A 119 1.53 9.47 14.23
C ALA A 119 1.74 10.22 15.55
N ASN A 120 2.52 9.64 16.46
CA ASN A 120 2.76 10.17 17.81
C ASN A 120 3.97 11.11 17.91
N LEU A 121 5.03 10.87 17.13
CA LEU A 121 6.31 11.58 17.25
C LEU A 121 6.67 12.44 16.04
N GLY A 122 6.11 12.13 14.87
CA GLY A 122 6.42 12.80 13.62
C GLY A 122 6.04 14.28 13.65
N ARG A 123 6.90 15.14 13.10
CA ARG A 123 6.62 16.57 12.95
C ARG A 123 6.93 16.97 11.51
N LYS A 124 6.06 17.77 10.90
CA LYS A 124 6.29 18.31 9.54
C LYS A 124 7.46 19.30 9.47
N THR A 125 7.94 19.77 10.63
CA THR A 125 8.77 20.96 10.75
C THR A 125 10.21 20.67 11.11
N ASP A 126 10.76 19.49 10.78
CA ASP A 126 12.17 19.16 11.05
C ASP A 126 13.17 19.98 10.22
N ARG A 127 12.71 21.07 9.59
CA ARG A 127 13.57 22.16 9.14
C ARG A 127 14.06 22.95 10.36
N ILE A 128 15.20 22.49 10.90
CA ILE A 128 16.10 23.20 11.82
C ILE A 128 15.52 23.40 13.23
N SER A 129 16.03 22.65 14.20
CA SER A 129 16.08 23.10 15.60
C SER A 129 17.19 22.38 16.37
N ALA A 130 18.21 23.18 16.73
CA ALA A 130 19.38 22.97 17.58
C ALA A 130 20.67 22.56 16.86
#